data_AF-A0A090RS90-F1
#
_entry.id   AF-A0A090RS90-F1
#
_cell.length_a   1.000
_cell.length_b   1.000
_cell.length_c   1.000
_cell.angle_alpha   90.00
_cell.angle_beta   90.00
_cell.angle_gamma   90.00
#
_symmetry.space_group_name_H-M   'P 1'
#
loop_
_entity.id
_entity.type
_entity.pdbx_description
1 polymer ?
#
loop_
_entity_poly.entity_id
_entity_poly.type
_entity_poly.pdbx_seq_one_letter_code
_entity_poly.pdbx_strand_id
1 'polypeptide(L)'
;MTSMGVPRHLLPHWDDLQIMVAQMATKPLLEDVAVGTELVIGPQAKKPLKLKIPLFVSDMSFGALSEEAKVSLATGAELAGTGICSGEGGCFQKSKPQTHVTFTN
;
A
#
# COMPACT_ATOMS: atom_id res chain seq x y z
N MET A 1 10.91 -17.29 10.09
CA MET A 1 10.05 -16.22 10.62
C MET A 1 8.82 -16.14 9.76
N THR A 2 7.65 -16.20 10.39
CA THR A 2 6.33 -16.26 9.76
C THR A 2 5.69 -14.88 9.77
N SER A 3 5.03 -14.49 8.69
CA SER A 3 4.24 -13.25 8.65
C SER A 3 3.07 -13.37 9.63
N MET A 4 2.97 -12.44 10.59
CA MET A 4 1.84 -12.36 11.53
C MET A 4 1.56 -13.66 12.30
N GLY A 5 2.57 -14.50 12.54
CA GLY A 5 2.44 -15.75 13.30
C GLY A 5 1.90 -16.96 12.52
N VAL A 6 1.52 -16.81 11.25
CA VAL A 6 1.01 -17.93 10.43
C VAL A 6 2.15 -18.59 9.63
N PRO A 7 2.40 -19.91 9.78
CA PRO A 7 3.33 -20.67 8.94
C PRO A 7 3.13 -20.41 7.44
N ARG A 8 4.22 -20.09 6.73
CA ARG A 8 4.18 -19.75 5.30
C ARG A 8 3.51 -20.84 4.46
N HIS A 9 3.70 -22.11 4.80
CA HIS A 9 3.09 -23.24 4.09
C HIS A 9 1.56 -23.36 4.26
N LEU A 10 0.97 -22.57 5.17
CA LEU A 10 -0.49 -22.45 5.34
C LEU A 10 -1.06 -21.23 4.62
N LEU A 11 -0.21 -20.36 4.07
CA LEU A 11 -0.65 -19.21 3.28
C LEU A 11 -0.86 -19.65 1.82
N PRO A 12 -1.84 -19.07 1.12
CA PRO A 12 -2.02 -19.33 -0.30
C PRO A 12 -0.77 -18.93 -1.09
N HIS A 13 -0.36 -19.77 -2.04
CA HIS A 13 0.72 -19.43 -2.96
C HIS A 13 0.17 -18.70 -4.19
N TRP A 14 1.01 -17.87 -4.80
CA TRP A 14 0.65 -17.19 -6.06
C TRP A 14 0.37 -18.18 -7.19
N ASP A 15 1.05 -19.32 -7.19
CA ASP A 15 0.86 -20.38 -8.18
C ASP A 15 -0.50 -21.09 -8.05
N ASP A 16 -1.19 -20.93 -6.91
CA ASP A 16 -2.53 -21.47 -6.68
C ASP A 16 -3.64 -20.57 -7.27
N LEU A 17 -3.29 -19.37 -7.75
CA LEU A 17 -4.25 -18.39 -8.27
C LEU A 17 -4.22 -18.35 -9.80
N GLN A 18 -5.33 -18.76 -10.41
CA GLN A 18 -5.56 -18.57 -11.85
C GLN A 18 -6.43 -17.35 -12.10
N ILE A 19 -5.90 -16.35 -12.81
CA ILE A 19 -6.65 -15.17 -13.24
C ILE A 19 -7.30 -15.47 -14.59
N MET A 20 -8.63 -15.52 -14.62
CA MET A 20 -9.41 -15.63 -15.86
C MET A 20 -9.55 -14.24 -16.49
N VAL A 21 -8.84 -14.00 -17.58
CA VAL A 21 -8.92 -12.73 -18.31
C VAL A 21 -10.28 -12.56 -18.99
N ALA A 22 -10.67 -11.32 -19.25
CA ALA A 22 -11.92 -11.01 -19.93
C ALA A 22 -12.01 -11.76 -21.27
N GLN A 23 -13.12 -12.48 -21.47
CA GLN A 23 -13.40 -13.30 -22.65
C GLN A 23 -14.32 -12.52 -23.61
N MET A 24 -15.15 -13.22 -24.40
CA MET A 24 -15.95 -12.58 -25.46
C MET A 24 -17.01 -11.57 -24.99
N ALA A 25 -17.47 -11.64 -23.73
CA ALA A 25 -18.49 -10.73 -23.21
C ALA A 25 -17.96 -9.31 -22.92
N THR A 26 -16.66 -9.15 -22.68
CA THR A 26 -16.03 -7.85 -22.43
C THR A 26 -14.68 -7.84 -23.11
N LYS A 27 -14.54 -7.03 -24.16
CA LYS A 27 -13.27 -6.93 -24.87
C LYS A 27 -12.21 -6.31 -23.96
N PRO A 28 -10.98 -6.84 -23.93
CA PRO A 28 -9.86 -6.19 -23.27
C PRO A 28 -9.66 -4.77 -23.80
N LEU A 29 -9.10 -3.91 -22.97
CA LEU A 29 -8.65 -2.59 -23.41
C LEU A 29 -7.47 -2.74 -24.38
N LEU A 30 -7.34 -1.80 -25.31
CA LEU A 30 -6.18 -1.71 -26.20
C LEU A 30 -4.97 -1.19 -25.41
N GLU A 31 -3.76 -1.48 -25.90
CA GLU A 31 -2.49 -1.21 -25.20
C GLU A 31 -2.26 0.28 -24.89
N ASP A 32 -2.82 1.16 -25.72
CA ASP A 32 -2.71 2.62 -25.62
C ASP A 32 -3.75 3.24 -24.67
N VAL A 33 -4.70 2.45 -24.17
CA VAL A 33 -5.74 2.94 -23.27
C VAL A 33 -5.22 2.97 -21.84
N ALA A 34 -5.22 4.16 -21.24
CA ALA A 34 -4.85 4.34 -19.85
C ALA A 34 -5.79 3.56 -18.91
N VAL A 35 -5.20 2.75 -18.03
CA VAL A 35 -5.92 2.05 -16.96
C VAL A 35 -5.84 2.86 -15.68
N GLY A 36 -7.00 3.21 -15.12
CA GLY A 36 -7.08 3.87 -13.82
C GLY A 36 -6.72 2.89 -12.70
N THR A 37 -5.69 3.22 -11.93
CA THR A 37 -5.22 2.44 -10.77
C THR A 37 -5.49 3.13 -9.44
N GLU A 38 -6.28 4.19 -9.45
CA GLU A 38 -6.60 4.93 -8.25
C GLU A 38 -7.39 4.09 -7.24
N LEU A 39 -7.12 4.31 -5.95
CA LEU A 39 -7.75 3.59 -4.86
C LEU A 39 -8.22 4.60 -3.79
N VAL A 40 -9.46 4.43 -3.34
CA VAL A 40 -10.01 5.19 -2.22
C VAL A 40 -10.20 4.26 -1.02
N ILE A 41 -9.41 4.48 0.04
CA ILE A 41 -9.56 3.76 1.30
C ILE A 41 -10.47 4.55 2.22
N GLY A 42 -11.49 3.88 2.76
CA GLY A 42 -12.51 4.49 3.61
C GLY A 42 -13.37 5.51 2.86
N PRO A 43 -14.09 5.13 1.79
CA PRO A 43 -14.87 6.07 0.99
C PRO A 43 -15.98 6.80 1.78
N GLN A 44 -16.44 6.22 2.89
CA GLN A 44 -17.43 6.80 3.80
C GLN A 44 -16.81 7.47 5.04
N ALA A 45 -15.48 7.50 5.15
CA ALA A 45 -14.81 8.14 6.26
C ALA A 45 -14.92 9.67 6.14
N LYS A 46 -14.81 10.38 7.28
CA LYS A 46 -14.76 11.86 7.28
C LYS A 46 -13.60 12.42 6.46
N LYS A 47 -12.51 11.64 6.32
CA LYS A 47 -11.32 11.95 5.52
C LYS A 47 -10.90 10.70 4.74
N PRO A 48 -11.49 10.43 3.57
CA PRO A 48 -11.10 9.31 2.73
C PRO A 48 -9.67 9.48 2.24
N LEU A 49 -8.91 8.39 2.21
CA LEU A 49 -7.55 8.39 1.68
C LEU A 49 -7.59 8.05 0.19
N LYS A 50 -7.11 8.95 -0.64
CA LYS A 50 -7.01 8.75 -2.09
C LYS A 50 -5.56 8.46 -2.46
N LEU A 51 -5.34 7.36 -3.18
CA LEU A 51 -4.03 6.90 -3.65
C LEU A 51 -4.06 6.82 -5.18
N LYS A 52 -2.96 7.18 -5.85
CA LYS A 52 -2.83 7.06 -7.31
C LYS A 52 -2.67 5.61 -7.79
N ILE A 53 -2.20 4.74 -6.91
CA ILE A 53 -1.91 3.32 -7.16
C ILE A 53 -2.43 2.45 -6.01
N PRO A 54 -2.75 1.17 -6.24
CA PRO A 54 -3.28 0.27 -5.21
C PRO A 54 -2.14 -0.42 -4.44
N LEU A 55 -1.04 0.30 -4.20
CA LEU A 55 0.13 -0.18 -3.44
C LEU A 55 0.31 0.74 -2.25
N PHE A 56 0.55 0.20 -1.06
CA PHE A 56 0.66 0.98 0.16
C PHE A 56 1.83 0.45 0.99
N VAL A 57 2.63 1.34 1.57
CA VAL A 57 3.76 0.92 2.40
C VAL A 57 3.24 0.63 3.81
N SER A 58 3.19 -0.65 4.17
CA SER A 58 2.68 -1.11 5.46
C SER A 58 3.53 -0.65 6.64
N ASP A 59 2.98 -0.77 7.83
CA ASP A 59 3.68 -0.52 9.08
C ASP A 59 4.81 -1.53 9.29
N MET A 60 5.85 -1.07 9.99
CA MET A 60 6.92 -1.90 10.50
C MET A 60 7.13 -1.55 11.97
N SER A 61 7.54 -2.53 12.77
CA SER A 61 7.73 -2.34 14.22
C SER A 61 8.78 -1.26 14.53
N PHE A 62 8.68 -0.67 15.72
CA PHE A 62 9.67 0.29 16.19
C PHE A 62 11.06 -0.34 16.24
N GLY A 63 12.06 0.35 15.69
CA GLY A 63 13.44 -0.16 15.57
C GLY A 63 13.67 -1.17 14.43
N ALA A 64 12.65 -1.54 13.65
CA ALA A 64 12.82 -2.47 12.52
C ALA A 64 13.54 -1.85 11.30
N LEU A 65 13.55 -0.51 11.22
CA LEU A 65 14.18 0.25 10.14
C LEU A 65 14.99 1.41 10.74
N SER A 66 16.08 1.77 10.05
CA SER A 66 16.82 3.01 10.34
C SER A 66 15.96 4.24 10.03
N GLU A 67 16.35 5.39 10.56
CA GLU A 67 15.65 6.65 10.29
C GLU A 67 15.69 7.00 8.80
N GLU A 68 16.84 6.83 8.17
CA GLU A 68 17.08 7.10 6.74
C GLU A 68 16.21 6.20 5.86
N ALA A 69 16.02 4.93 6.25
CA ALA A 69 15.15 4.01 5.53
C ALA A 69 13.69 4.45 5.60
N LYS A 70 13.20 4.90 6.77
CA LYS A 70 11.84 5.42 6.90
C LYS A 70 11.62 6.69 6.08
N VAL A 71 12.57 7.63 6.12
CA VAL A 71 12.50 8.86 5.32
C VAL A 71 12.49 8.52 3.83
N SER A 72 13.37 7.62 3.39
CA SER A 72 13.44 7.21 1.99
C SER A 72 12.15 6.54 1.50
N LEU A 73 11.55 5.67 2.32
CA LEU A 73 10.25 5.04 2.01
C LEU A 73 9.11 6.05 1.98
N ALA A 74 9.08 7.01 2.90
CA ALA A 74 8.07 8.07 2.93
C ALA A 74 8.17 8.98 1.70
N THR A 75 9.39 9.41 1.34
CA THR A 75 9.63 10.19 0.13
C THR A 75 9.26 9.41 -1.13
N GLY A 76 9.63 8.13 -1.21
CA GLY A 76 9.26 7.26 -2.33
C GLY A 76 7.75 7.09 -2.47
N ALA A 77 7.04 6.88 -1.36
CA ALA A 77 5.59 6.76 -1.34
C ALA A 77 4.92 8.05 -1.83
N GLU A 78 5.38 9.22 -1.37
CA GLU A 78 4.87 10.52 -1.82
C GLU A 78 5.08 10.75 -3.32
N LEU A 79 6.29 10.48 -3.82
CA LEU A 79 6.61 10.60 -5.25
C LEU A 79 5.77 9.65 -6.11
N ALA A 80 5.50 8.44 -5.63
CA ALA A 80 4.61 7.48 -6.28
C ALA A 80 3.12 7.82 -6.14
N GLY A 81 2.77 8.84 -5.35
CA GLY A 81 1.38 9.24 -5.08
C GLY A 81 0.62 8.20 -4.26
N THR A 82 1.33 7.51 -3.35
CA THR A 82 0.73 6.60 -2.38
C THR A 82 1.07 6.99 -0.93
N GLY A 83 0.52 6.23 0.02
CA GLY A 83 0.68 6.44 1.46
C GLY A 83 1.66 5.45 2.10
N ILE A 84 2.08 5.82 3.30
CA ILE A 84 2.90 5.02 4.21
C ILE A 84 2.33 5.07 5.63
N CYS A 85 2.37 3.95 6.32
CA CYS A 85 2.08 3.86 7.76
C CYS A 85 3.34 4.08 8.59
N SER A 86 3.23 4.85 9.67
CA SER A 86 4.33 5.04 10.63
C SER A 86 4.45 3.92 11.68
N GLY A 87 3.41 3.08 11.83
CA GLY A 87 3.32 2.05 12.87
C GLY A 87 3.25 2.63 14.29
N GLU A 88 3.60 1.83 15.30
CA GLU A 88 3.66 2.22 16.72
C GLU A 88 4.84 3.18 17.03
N GLY A 89 5.78 3.32 16.09
CA GLY A 89 6.87 4.28 16.20
C GLY A 89 6.35 5.69 15.91
N GLY A 90 6.28 6.52 16.95
CA GLY A 90 5.80 7.90 16.86
C GLY A 90 6.28 8.67 15.63
N CYS A 91 5.41 9.53 15.10
CA CYS A 91 5.70 10.32 13.91
C CYS A 91 6.89 11.26 14.16
N PHE A 92 7.97 11.10 13.40
CA PHE A 92 9.13 11.99 13.50
C PHE A 92 8.71 13.38 13.02
N GLN A 93 8.81 14.39 13.90
CA GLN A 93 8.27 15.75 13.66
C GLN A 93 8.82 16.46 12.42
N LYS A 94 9.90 15.95 11.82
CA LYS A 94 10.52 16.51 10.62
C LYS A 94 9.84 16.10 9.31
N SER A 95 9.02 15.04 9.31
CA SER A 95 8.22 14.66 8.13
C SER A 95 6.83 15.30 8.22
N LYS A 96 6.65 16.45 7.57
CA LYS A 96 5.32 16.85 7.07
C LYS A 96 5.30 16.60 5.58
N PRO A 97 4.54 15.59 5.13
CA PRO A 97 3.59 15.86 4.05
C PRO A 97 2.24 15.17 4.25
N GLN A 98 1.26 15.56 3.43
CA GLN A 98 -0.16 15.19 3.46
C GLN A 98 -0.46 13.69 3.22
N THR A 99 0.55 12.86 3.00
CA THR A 99 0.45 11.44 2.61
C THR A 99 0.63 10.45 3.76
N HIS A 100 0.94 10.91 4.97
CA HIS A 100 1.04 10.06 6.15
C HIS A 100 -0.33 9.71 6.69
N VAL A 101 -0.62 8.41 6.77
CA VAL A 101 -1.82 7.90 7.42
C VAL A 101 -1.37 7.32 8.76
N THR A 102 -1.63 8.09 9.82
CA THR A 102 -1.37 7.62 11.17
C THR A 102 -2.55 6.76 11.61
N PHE A 103 -2.42 5.44 11.50
CA PHE A 103 -3.28 4.52 12.24
C PHE A 103 -2.69 4.40 13.65
N THR A 104 -3.09 5.28 14.55
CA THR A 104 -2.96 5.02 15.99
C THR A 104 -4.05 4.05 16.38
N ASN A 105 -3.69 2.91 16.98
CA ASN A 105 -4.64 2.15 17.78
C ASN A 105 -5.15 3.00 18.95
#